data_AF-X7ZAE4-F1
#
_entry.id   AF-X7ZAE4-F1
#
_cell.length_a   1.000
_cell.length_b   1.000
_cell.length_c   1.000
_cell.angle_alpha   90.00
_cell.angle_beta   90.00
_cell.angle_gamma   90.00
#
_symmetry.space_group_name_H-M   'P 1'
#
loop_
_entity.id
_entity.type
_entity.pdbx_description
1 polymer ?
#
loop_
_entity_poly.entity_id
_entity_poly.type
_entity_poly.pdbx_seq_one_letter_code
_entity_poly.pdbx_strand_id
1 'polypeptide(L)'
;MTTVFNEQNPLLDITSDNADAGQKDDEREGFKFLFMGGAQAFRNTRGHGPSLQTGEREAMEMLATASLLMRALDRAEARLSGGQQ
;
A
#
# COMPACT_ATOMS: atom_id res chain seq x y z
N MET A 1 -0.85 -2.40 -10.09
CA MET A 1 0.09 -2.42 -8.95
C MET A 1 1.52 -2.66 -9.38
N THR A 2 1.80 -3.66 -10.23
CA THR A 2 3.15 -3.94 -10.77
C THR A 2 3.81 -2.74 -11.46
N THR A 3 3.06 -1.96 -12.24
CA THR A 3 3.57 -0.71 -12.86
C THR A 3 3.73 0.44 -11.87
N VAL A 4 2.87 0.52 -10.85
CA VAL A 4 2.84 1.66 -9.91
C VAL A 4 4.02 1.61 -8.96
N PHE A 5 4.34 0.41 -8.45
CA PHE A 5 5.42 0.16 -7.50
C PHE A 5 6.57 -0.62 -8.13
N ASN A 6 6.89 -0.31 -9.40
CA ASN A 6 8.04 -0.92 -10.06
C ASN A 6 9.34 -0.56 -9.32
N GLU A 7 10.26 -1.52 -9.20
CA GLU A 7 11.48 -1.37 -8.41
C GLU A 7 12.46 -0.39 -9.05
N GLN A 8 12.51 -0.35 -10.38
CA GLN A 8 13.46 0.48 -11.13
C GLN A 8 12.92 1.90 -11.40
N ASN A 9 11.62 2.02 -11.68
CA ASN A 9 10.97 3.28 -12.02
C ASN A 9 9.53 3.31 -11.48
N PRO A 10 9.34 3.46 -10.15
CA PRO A 10 8.01 3.52 -9.56
C PRO A 10 7.30 4.81 -9.98
N LEU A 11 6.00 4.72 -10.28
CA LEU A 11 5.15 5.90 -10.48
C LEU A 11 4.88 6.62 -9.16
N LEU A 12 4.85 5.87 -8.05
CA LEU A 12 4.67 6.39 -6.69
C LEU A 12 5.82 5.95 -5.81
N ASP A 13 6.61 6.91 -5.32
CA ASP A 13 7.66 6.64 -4.34
C ASP A 13 7.10 6.67 -2.91
N ILE A 14 6.66 5.50 -2.46
CA ILE A 14 6.10 5.25 -1.11
C ILE A 14 7.16 5.00 -0.04
N THR A 15 8.45 4.98 -0.40
CA THR A 15 9.54 4.56 0.49
C THR A 15 9.69 5.48 1.70
N SER A 16 10.22 4.97 2.80
CA SER A 16 10.43 5.72 4.03
C SER A 16 11.50 6.80 3.86
N ASP A 17 11.34 7.89 4.59
CA ASP A 17 12.36 8.93 4.66
C ASP A 17 13.63 8.35 5.30
N ASN A 18 14.80 8.78 4.81
CA ASN A 18 16.12 8.29 5.24
C ASN A 18 16.43 6.81 4.95
N ALA A 19 15.59 6.09 4.20
CA ALA A 19 15.94 4.77 3.69
C ALA A 19 17.10 4.87 2.68
N ASP A 20 18.07 3.96 2.79
CA ASP A 20 19.12 3.79 1.78
C ASP A 20 18.59 3.15 0.48
N ALA A 21 19.43 3.03 -0.54
CA ALA A 21 19.00 2.52 -1.84
C ALA A 21 18.47 1.08 -1.78
N GLY A 22 19.11 0.19 -1.00
CA GLY A 22 18.67 -1.19 -0.87
C GLY A 22 17.36 -1.31 -0.09
N GLN A 23 17.24 -0.55 1.01
CA GLN A 23 16.00 -0.49 1.80
C GLN A 23 14.82 0.03 0.98
N LYS A 24 15.06 1.00 0.08
CA LYS A 24 14.03 1.51 -0.83
C LYS A 24 13.55 0.45 -1.81
N ASP A 25 14.45 -0.37 -2.35
CA ASP A 25 14.09 -1.45 -3.26
C ASP A 25 13.25 -2.51 -2.54
N ASP A 26 13.68 -2.92 -1.33
CA ASP A 26 12.95 -3.87 -0.48
C ASP A 26 11.54 -3.34 -0.12
N GLU A 27 11.44 -2.05 0.25
CA GLU A 27 10.15 -1.45 0.59
C GLU A 27 9.21 -1.36 -0.63
N ARG A 28 9.72 -0.95 -1.81
CA ARG A 28 8.90 -0.91 -3.04
C ARG A 28 8.33 -2.28 -3.36
N GLU A 29 9.16 -3.32 -3.30
CA GLU A 29 8.71 -4.69 -3.57
C GLU A 29 7.73 -5.19 -2.49
N GLY A 30 8.05 -4.97 -1.21
CA GLY A 30 7.20 -5.40 -0.10
C GLY A 30 5.81 -4.77 -0.17
N PHE A 31 5.74 -3.44 -0.31
CA PHE A 31 4.46 -2.75 -0.42
C PHE A 31 3.70 -3.12 -1.69
N LYS A 32 4.37 -3.35 -2.83
CA LYS A 32 3.71 -3.88 -4.04
C LYS A 32 2.92 -5.14 -3.72
N PHE A 33 3.52 -6.09 -3.01
CA PHE A 33 2.82 -7.32 -2.61
C PHE A 33 1.74 -7.09 -1.55
N LEU A 34 1.97 -6.21 -0.57
CA LEU A 34 0.96 -5.88 0.43
C LEU A 34 -0.29 -5.21 -0.19
N PHE A 35 -0.11 -4.30 -1.14
CA PHE A 35 -1.24 -3.69 -1.85
C PHE A 35 -1.99 -4.70 -2.72
N MET A 36 -1.26 -5.54 -3.46
CA MET A 36 -1.87 -6.58 -4.29
C MET A 36 -2.66 -7.58 -3.43
N GLY A 37 -2.02 -8.13 -2.40
CA GLY A 37 -2.63 -9.09 -1.49
C GLY A 37 -3.76 -8.50 -0.68
N GLY A 38 -3.56 -7.31 -0.10
CA GLY A 38 -4.58 -6.60 0.69
C GLY A 38 -5.82 -6.25 -0.13
N ALA A 39 -5.67 -5.75 -1.36
CA ALA A 39 -6.81 -5.49 -2.24
C ALA A 39 -7.57 -6.78 -2.58
N GLN A 40 -6.85 -7.88 -2.82
CA GLN A 40 -7.45 -9.18 -3.13
C GLN A 40 -8.14 -9.82 -1.91
N ALA A 41 -7.55 -9.73 -0.72
CA ALA A 41 -8.06 -10.37 0.49
C ALA A 41 -9.17 -9.56 1.15
N PHE A 42 -9.00 -8.24 1.29
CA PHE A 42 -9.92 -7.40 2.05
C PHE A 42 -11.08 -6.88 1.20
N ARG A 43 -10.75 -6.23 0.07
CA ARG A 43 -11.75 -5.59 -0.80
C ARG A 43 -12.44 -6.60 -1.69
N ASN A 44 -11.68 -7.46 -2.40
CA ASN A 44 -12.25 -8.27 -3.48
C ASN A 44 -13.27 -9.29 -2.95
N THR A 45 -12.93 -10.01 -1.88
CA THR A 45 -13.82 -10.99 -1.24
C THR A 45 -15.16 -10.39 -0.78
N ARG A 46 -15.16 -9.14 -0.33
CA ARG A 46 -16.36 -8.39 0.09
C ARG A 46 -17.10 -7.70 -1.06
N GLY A 47 -16.49 -7.62 -2.24
CA GLY A 47 -17.07 -6.99 -3.42
C GLY A 47 -17.86 -7.93 -4.33
N HIS A 48 -17.68 -9.26 -4.21
CA HIS A 48 -18.36 -10.25 -5.06
C HIS A 48 -18.76 -11.55 -4.34
N GLY A 49 -18.36 -11.74 -3.08
CA GLY A 49 -18.63 -12.96 -2.31
C GLY A 49 -19.90 -12.88 -1.45
N PRO A 50 -20.24 -13.98 -0.74
CA PRO A 50 -21.27 -13.93 0.30
C PRO A 50 -20.90 -12.89 1.37
N SER A 51 -21.89 -12.38 2.11
CA SER A 51 -21.64 -11.44 3.21
C SER A 51 -20.77 -12.10 4.28
N LEU A 52 -19.46 -11.82 4.22
CA LEU A 52 -18.49 -12.31 5.18
C LEU A 52 -18.79 -11.68 6.53
N GLN A 53 -19.00 -12.50 7.55
CA GLN A 53 -19.02 -12.05 8.93
C GLN A 53 -17.60 -11.67 9.32
N THR A 54 -17.41 -10.44 9.78
CA THR A 54 -16.12 -9.95 10.27
C THR A 54 -16.35 -9.47 11.68
N GLY A 55 -15.74 -10.14 12.65
CA GLY A 55 -15.84 -9.72 14.05
C GLY A 55 -15.22 -8.34 14.26
N GLU A 56 -15.62 -7.62 15.30
CA GLU A 56 -15.16 -6.26 15.57
C GLU A 56 -13.61 -6.17 15.61
N ARG A 57 -12.94 -7.11 16.26
CA ARG A 57 -11.47 -7.15 16.35
C ARG A 57 -10.81 -7.30 14.99
N GLU A 58 -11.27 -8.26 14.20
CA GLU A 58 -10.77 -8.49 12.84
C GLU A 58 -11.01 -7.26 11.95
N ALA A 59 -12.19 -6.63 12.07
CA ALA A 59 -12.49 -5.40 11.35
C ALA A 59 -11.53 -4.27 11.72
N MET A 60 -11.19 -4.12 13.02
CA MET A 60 -10.19 -3.15 13.45
C MET A 60 -8.79 -3.44 12.89
N GLU A 61 -8.36 -4.70 12.85
CA GLU A 61 -7.07 -5.10 12.28
C GLU A 61 -6.99 -4.84 10.77
N MET A 62 -8.07 -5.13 10.06
CA MET A 62 -8.21 -4.80 8.64
C MET A 62 -8.14 -3.29 8.39
N LEU A 63 -8.85 -2.50 9.19
CA LEU A 63 -8.83 -1.04 9.09
C LEU A 63 -7.44 -0.47 9.43
N ALA A 64 -6.79 -1.00 10.47
CA ALA A 64 -5.44 -0.61 10.84
C ALA A 64 -4.44 -0.91 9.71
N THR A 65 -4.55 -2.09 9.09
CA THR A 65 -3.73 -2.49 7.94
C THR A 65 -3.98 -1.59 6.74
N ALA A 66 -5.24 -1.34 6.38
CA ALA A 66 -5.59 -0.43 5.29
C ALA A 66 -5.08 0.99 5.57
N SER A 67 -5.22 1.48 6.80
CA SER A 67 -4.73 2.78 7.23
C SER A 67 -3.21 2.90 7.13
N LEU A 68 -2.46 1.83 7.44
CA LEU A 68 -1.01 1.78 7.25
C LEU A 68 -0.63 1.91 5.76
N LEU A 69 -1.33 1.20 4.89
CA LEU A 69 -1.11 1.28 3.44
C LEU A 69 -1.44 2.67 2.89
N MET A 70 -2.55 3.28 3.33
CA MET A 70 -2.92 4.64 2.90
C MET A 70 -1.88 5.67 3.32
N ARG A 71 -1.32 5.59 4.53
CA ARG A 71 -0.23 6.49 4.96
C ARG A 71 1.01 6.41 4.07
N ALA A 72 1.30 5.24 3.49
CA ALA A 72 2.39 5.11 2.53
C ALA A 72 2.07 5.84 1.21
N LEU A 73 0.81 5.82 0.76
CA LEU A 73 0.35 6.59 -0.41
C LEU A 73 0.39 8.10 -0.14
N ASP A 74 -0.05 8.55 1.03
CA ASP A 74 -0.03 9.97 1.41
C ASP A 74 1.40 10.52 1.32
N ARG A 75 2.40 9.73 1.73
CA ARG A 75 3.82 10.09 1.58
C ARG A 75 4.22 10.23 0.11
N ALA A 76 3.80 9.29 -0.75
CA ALA A 76 4.09 9.38 -2.18
C ALA A 76 3.40 10.60 -2.83
N GLU A 77 2.16 10.90 -2.44
CA GLU A 77 1.42 12.06 -2.92
C GLU A 77 2.10 13.38 -2.53
N ALA A 78 2.54 13.50 -1.27
CA ALA A 78 3.29 14.66 -0.81
C ALA A 78 4.57 14.90 -1.62
N ARG A 79 5.25 13.83 -2.04
CA ARG A 79 6.45 13.92 -2.89
C ARG A 79 6.12 14.35 -4.32
N LEU A 80 5.04 13.81 -4.90
CA LEU A 80 4.58 14.22 -6.24
C LEU A 80 4.19 15.70 -6.28
N SER A 81 3.46 16.16 -5.28
CA SER A 81 3.00 17.55 -5.20
C SER A 81 4.12 18.53 -4.81
N GLY A 82 5.13 18.09 -4.05
CA GLY A 82 6.35 18.86 -3.80
C GLY A 82 7.31 18.96 -5.00
N GLY A 83 7.23 18.04 -5.98
CA GLY A 83 8.02 18.07 -7.21
C GLY A 83 7.40 18.88 -8.36
N GLN A 84 6.22 19.49 -8.16
CA GLN A 84 5.52 20.32 -9.14
C GLN A 84 5.72 21.84 -8.96
N GLN A 85 6.69 22.25 -8.13
CA GLN A 85 7.08 23.66 -7.93
C GLN A 85 8.36 24.01 -8.68
#